data_AF-A0A3D5QDA5-F1
#
_entry.id   AF-A0A3D5QDA5-F1
#
_cell.length_a   1.000
_cell.length_b   1.000
_cell.length_c   1.000
_cell.angle_alpha   90.00
_cell.angle_beta   90.00
_cell.angle_gamma   90.00
#
_symmetry.space_group_name_H-M   'P 1'
#
loop_
_entity.id
_entity.type
_entity.pdbx_description
1 polymer ?
#
loop_
_entity_poly.entity_id
_entity_poly.type
_entity_poly.pdbx_seq_one_letter_code
_entity_poly.pdbx_strand_id
1 'polypeptide(L)'
;LILTSKTYGLMTNYVLVAIPLFILMAQFLDKSGVAEDLYESMYIVFGPVRGGLAMATIVVSTVFAATTGIIGASVVAMGLLAAPTMLS
;
A
#
# COMPACT_ATOMS: atom_id res chain seq x y z
N LEU A 1 40.96 -7.80 -5.62
CA LEU A 1 40.89 -7.08 -4.33
C LEU A 1 40.02 -5.80 -4.40
N ILE A 2 40.11 -4.99 -5.47
CA ILE A 2 39.27 -3.78 -5.68
C ILE A 2 37.77 -4.10 -5.89
N LEU A 3 37.45 -5.21 -6.56
CA LEU A 3 36.06 -5.64 -6.75
C LEU A 3 35.40 -6.08 -5.43
N THR A 4 36.12 -6.79 -4.57
CA THR A 4 35.63 -7.27 -3.26
C THR A 4 35.37 -6.13 -2.27
N SER A 5 36.15 -5.05 -2.32
CA SER A 5 35.96 -3.87 -1.45
C SER A 5 34.77 -3.02 -1.90
N LYS A 6 34.53 -2.90 -3.22
CA LYS A 6 33.31 -2.26 -3.74
C LYS A 6 32.05 -3.07 -3.45
N THR A 7 32.08 -4.40 -3.54
CA THR A 7 30.91 -5.22 -3.16
C THR A 7 30.64 -5.19 -1.65
N TYR A 8 31.68 -5.19 -0.81
CA TYR A 8 31.51 -4.99 0.64
C TYR A 8 30.98 -3.60 1.00
N GLY A 9 31.42 -2.55 0.31
CA GLY A 9 30.90 -1.18 0.49
C GLY A 9 29.46 -1.00 0.02
N LEU A 10 29.01 -1.79 -0.98
CA LEU A 10 27.60 -1.86 -1.35
C LEU A 10 26.78 -2.66 -0.32
N MET A 11 27.31 -3.75 0.24
CA MET A 11 26.63 -4.52 1.29
C MET A 11 26.45 -3.75 2.61
N THR A 12 27.33 -2.77 2.90
CA THR A 12 27.17 -1.84 4.03
C THR A 12 26.28 -0.64 3.69
N ASN A 13 25.75 -0.57 2.48
CA ASN A 13 24.93 0.55 2.05
C ASN A 13 23.51 0.40 2.62
N TYR A 14 23.10 1.36 3.45
CA TYR A 14 21.79 1.41 4.11
C TYR A 14 20.61 1.23 3.14
N VAL A 15 20.78 1.57 1.85
CA VAL A 15 19.76 1.39 0.81
C VAL A 15 19.41 -0.09 0.58
N LEU A 16 20.39 -1.00 0.60
CA LEU A 16 20.15 -2.44 0.40
C LEU A 16 19.44 -3.08 1.60
N VAL A 17 19.59 -2.52 2.80
CA VAL A 17 18.86 -2.92 4.02
C VAL A 17 17.44 -2.34 4.04
N ALA A 18 17.23 -1.17 3.43
CA ALA A 18 15.91 -0.55 3.33
C ALA A 18 14.93 -1.40 2.49
N ILE A 19 15.40 -2.08 1.44
CA ILE A 19 14.56 -2.93 0.57
C ILE A 19 13.82 -4.04 1.35
N PRO A 20 14.51 -4.93 2.09
CA PRO A 20 13.83 -5.98 2.86
C PRO A 20 12.99 -5.39 3.99
N LEU A 21 13.42 -4.32 4.65
CA LEU A 21 12.61 -3.64 5.68
C LEU A 21 11.31 -3.07 5.10
N PHE A 22 11.34 -2.55 3.88
CA PHE A 22 10.18 -2.01 3.18
C PHE A 22 9.19 -3.10 2.78
N ILE A 23 9.68 -4.23 2.28
CA ILE A 23 8.84 -5.41 2.00
C ILE A 23 8.24 -5.95 3.29
N LEU A 24 9.01 -5.99 4.37
CA LEU A 24 8.56 -6.44 5.69
C LEU A 24 7.44 -5.54 6.21
N MET A 25 7.60 -4.22 6.12
CA MET A 25 6.55 -3.25 6.44
C MET A 25 5.28 -3.49 5.61
N ALA A 26 5.43 -3.72 4.30
CA ALA A 26 4.29 -4.00 3.43
C ALA A 26 3.53 -5.26 3.83
N GLN A 27 4.25 -6.34 4.15
CA GLN A 27 3.64 -7.59 4.61
C GLN A 27 3.01 -7.46 6.00
N PHE A 28 3.58 -6.65 6.89
CA PHE A 28 2.95 -6.37 8.18
C PHE A 28 1.65 -5.59 8.01
N LEU A 29 1.65 -4.56 7.15
CA LEU A 29 0.47 -3.74 6.92
C LEU A 29 -0.67 -4.56 6.31
N ASP A 30 -0.34 -5.45 5.36
CA ASP A 30 -1.27 -6.38 4.72
C ASP A 30 -1.83 -7.41 5.72
N LYS A 31 -0.97 -8.02 6.54
CA LYS A 31 -1.36 -9.00 7.58
C LYS A 31 -2.13 -8.40 8.75
N SER A 32 -1.95 -7.11 9.02
CA SER A 32 -2.54 -6.44 10.19
C SER A 32 -4.01 -6.09 10.02
N GLY A 33 -4.58 -6.18 8.81
CA GLY A 33 -5.97 -5.81 8.56
C GLY A 33 -6.23 -4.30 8.57
N VAL A 34 -5.21 -3.46 8.80
CA VAL A 34 -5.34 -1.99 8.87
C VAL A 34 -5.92 -1.40 7.58
N ALA A 35 -5.74 -2.06 6.43
CA ALA A 35 -6.33 -1.64 5.16
C ALA A 35 -7.86 -1.68 5.19
N GLU A 36 -8.39 -2.74 5.76
CA GLU A 36 -9.81 -3.06 5.79
C GLU A 36 -10.50 -2.19 6.84
N ASP A 37 -9.90 -2.04 8.02
CA ASP A 37 -10.37 -1.13 9.07
C ASP A 37 -10.39 0.34 8.60
N LEU A 38 -9.36 0.75 7.85
CA LEU A 38 -9.29 2.10 7.29
C LEU A 38 -10.34 2.29 6.20
N TYR A 39 -10.58 1.28 5.37
CA TYR A 39 -11.62 1.30 4.35
C TYR A 39 -13.02 1.36 4.96
N GLU A 40 -13.31 0.57 5.99
CA GLU A 40 -14.59 0.59 6.70
C GLU A 40 -14.82 1.93 7.41
N SER A 41 -13.78 2.47 8.05
CA SER A 41 -13.85 3.79 8.68
C SER A 41 -14.14 4.89 7.65
N MET A 42 -13.47 4.85 6.50
CA MET A 42 -13.73 5.79 5.39
C MET A 42 -15.13 5.57 4.80
N TYR A 43 -15.62 4.33 4.75
CA TYR A 43 -16.97 4.03 4.31
C TYR A 43 -18.03 4.59 5.27
N ILE A 44 -17.80 4.55 6.59
CA ILE A 44 -18.72 5.16 7.57
C ILE A 44 -18.71 6.69 7.46
N VAL A 45 -17.53 7.29 7.26
CA VAL A 45 -17.36 8.75 7.16
C VAL A 45 -17.91 9.31 5.84
N PHE A 46 -17.68 8.62 4.72
CA PHE A 46 -18.07 9.06 3.38
C PHE A 46 -19.36 8.41 2.85
N GLY A 47 -19.87 7.36 3.51
CA GLY A 47 -21.09 6.62 3.15
C GLY A 47 -22.37 7.44 2.96
N PRO A 48 -22.63 8.54 3.70
CA PRO A 48 -23.81 9.36 3.44
C PRO A 48 -23.69 10.23 2.18
N VAL A 49 -22.51 10.32 1.55
CA VAL A 49 -22.27 11.17 0.38
C VAL A 49 -22.41 10.34 -0.91
N ARG A 50 -23.21 10.83 -1.87
CA ARG A 50 -23.31 10.21 -3.21
C ARG A 50 -21.93 10.24 -3.88
N GLY A 51 -21.31 9.07 -4.05
CA GLY A 51 -19.92 8.93 -4.53
C GLY A 51 -18.85 8.75 -3.43
N GLY A 52 -19.24 8.67 -2.16
CA GLY A 52 -18.32 8.51 -1.03
C GLY A 52 -17.49 7.23 -1.06
N LEU A 53 -18.04 6.15 -1.63
CA LEU A 53 -17.33 4.89 -1.90
C LEU A 53 -16.09 5.09 -2.80
N ALA A 54 -16.22 5.94 -3.84
CA ALA A 54 -15.12 6.26 -4.73
C ALA A 54 -14.00 7.03 -4.02
N MET A 55 -14.39 8.04 -3.23
CA MET A 55 -13.47 8.88 -2.47
C MET A 55 -12.73 8.07 -1.40
N ALA A 56 -13.45 7.21 -0.67
CA ALA A 56 -12.86 6.28 0.30
C ALA A 56 -11.81 5.38 -0.35
N THR A 57 -12.14 4.79 -1.51
CA THR A 57 -11.23 3.90 -2.23
C THR A 57 -9.96 4.62 -2.68
N ILE A 58 -10.07 5.83 -3.23
CA ILE A 58 -8.91 6.63 -3.67
C ILE A 58 -8.02 7.03 -2.49
N VAL A 59 -8.60 7.44 -1.36
CA VAL A 59 -7.83 7.85 -0.19
C VAL A 59 -7.09 6.67 0.42
N VAL A 60 -7.78 5.55 0.65
CA VAL A 60 -7.19 4.33 1.23
C VAL A 60 -6.08 3.79 0.33
N SER A 61 -6.36 3.68 -0.98
CA SER A 61 -5.37 3.22 -1.94
C SER A 61 -4.14 4.13 -2.00
N THR A 62 -4.31 5.44 -1.89
CA THR A 62 -3.20 6.41 -1.86
C THR A 62 -2.35 6.29 -0.60
N VAL A 63 -2.96 6.10 0.57
CA VAL A 63 -2.25 5.95 1.85
C VAL A 63 -1.48 4.64 1.88
N PHE A 64 -2.11 3.54 1.47
CA PHE A 64 -1.44 2.26 1.31
C PHE A 64 -0.30 2.37 0.30
N ALA A 65 -0.55 3.06 -0.80
CA ALA A 65 0.45 3.24 -1.83
C ALA A 65 1.70 4.00 -1.40
N ALA A 66 1.50 5.08 -0.65
CA ALA A 66 2.59 5.88 -0.11
C ALA A 66 3.48 5.06 0.85
N THR A 67 2.89 4.10 1.54
CA THR A 67 3.54 3.32 2.60
C THR A 67 4.29 2.11 2.06
N THR A 68 3.77 1.45 1.00
CA THR A 68 4.33 0.21 0.46
C THR A 68 4.96 0.34 -0.92
N GLY A 69 4.87 1.49 -1.60
CA GLY A 69 5.63 1.87 -2.80
C GLY A 69 5.43 1.00 -4.05
N ILE A 70 4.81 -0.18 -3.93
CA ILE A 70 4.56 -1.18 -4.97
C ILE A 70 3.09 -1.61 -4.85
N ILE A 71 2.24 -1.00 -5.67
CA ILE A 71 0.79 -0.94 -5.38
C ILE A 71 -0.10 -0.97 -6.62
N GLY A 72 0.47 -0.95 -7.83
CA GLY A 72 -0.32 -0.95 -9.06
C GLY A 72 -1.30 -2.13 -9.16
N ALA A 73 -0.89 -3.33 -8.74
CA ALA A 73 -1.75 -4.51 -8.76
C ALA A 73 -2.89 -4.45 -7.72
N SER A 74 -2.57 -4.09 -6.48
CA SER A 74 -3.53 -4.08 -5.37
C SER A 74 -4.59 -2.99 -5.52
N VAL A 75 -4.21 -1.81 -6.02
CA VAL A 75 -5.14 -0.70 -6.26
C VAL A 75 -6.12 -1.04 -7.39
N VAL A 76 -5.65 -1.70 -8.45
CA VAL A 76 -6.51 -2.15 -9.55
C VAL A 76 -7.47 -3.25 -9.07
N ALA A 77 -7.01 -4.18 -8.23
CA ALA A 77 -7.88 -5.19 -7.62
C ALA A 77 -8.96 -4.55 -6.75
N MET A 78 -8.60 -3.63 -5.86
CA MET A 78 -9.56 -2.90 -5.02
C MET A 78 -10.53 -2.06 -5.87
N GLY A 79 -10.06 -1.41 -6.93
CA GLY A 79 -10.90 -0.67 -7.88
C GLY A 79 -11.89 -1.56 -8.64
N LEU A 80 -11.48 -2.78 -9.01
CA LEU A 80 -12.35 -3.79 -9.63
C LEU A 80 -13.38 -4.37 -8.64
N LEU A 81 -13.01 -4.51 -7.36
CA LEU A 81 -13.92 -4.94 -6.29
C LEU A 81 -14.90 -3.83 -5.88
N ALA A 82 -14.47 -2.56 -5.95
CA ALA A 82 -15.30 -1.39 -5.68
C ALA A 82 -16.22 -1.01 -6.86
N ALA A 83 -15.83 -1.33 -8.10
CA ALA A 83 -16.63 -1.07 -9.29
C ALA A 83 -18.09 -1.59 -9.21
N PRO A 84 -18.37 -2.85 -8.81
CA PRO A 84 -19.73 -3.33 -8.68
C PRO A 84 -20.49 -2.72 -7.50
N THR A 85 -19.83 -2.39 -6.39
CA THR A 85 -20.47 -1.78 -5.22
C THR A 85 -20.83 -0.31 -5.44
N MET A 86 -20.22 0.36 -6.42
CA MET A 86 -20.56 1.72 -6.84
C MET A 86 -21.73 1.79 -7.85
N LEU A 87 -22.09 0.67 -8.46
CA LEU A 87 -23.15 0.59 -9.50
C LEU A 87 -24.49 0.07 -8.95
N SER A 88 -24.55 -0.27 -7.67
CA SER A 88 -25.78 -0.66 -6.96
C SER A 88 -26.37 0.50 -6.16
#